data_AF-Q54FU6-F1
#
_entry.id   AF-Q54FU6-F1
#
_cell.length_a   1.000
_cell.length_b   1.000
_cell.length_c   1.000
_cell.angle_alpha   90.00
_cell.angle_beta   90.00
_cell.angle_gamma   90.00
#
_symmetry.space_group_name_H-M   'P 1'
#
loop_
_entity.id
_entity.type
_entity.pdbx_description
1 polymer ?
#
loop_
_entity_poly.entity_id
_entity_poly.type
_entity_poly.pdbx_seq_one_letter_code
_entity_poly.pdbx_strand_id
1 'polypeptide(L)' 'MIKLLLVLMIVLLFNSQVMAQSRPCDKVQCSIPRCPPGSKLTVSPTISCCPFCAR' A
#
# COMPACT_ATOMS: atom_id res chain seq x y z
N MET A 1 20.64 -7.09 -31.20
CA MET A 1 20.00 -6.01 -30.42
C MET A 1 18.65 -6.44 -29.83
N ILE A 2 17.72 -7.02 -30.61
CA ILE A 2 16.37 -7.44 -30.12
C ILE A 2 16.39 -8.32 -28.84
N LYS A 3 17.31 -9.30 -28.77
CA LYS A 3 17.42 -10.21 -27.61
C LYS A 3 17.76 -9.45 -26.31
N LEU A 4 18.64 -8.45 -26.40
CA LEU A 4 19.02 -7.65 -25.24
C LEU A 4 17.83 -6.82 -24.73
N LEU A 5 17.06 -6.23 -25.64
CA LEU A 5 15.85 -5.48 -25.30
C LEU A 5 14.80 -6.38 -24.64
N LEU A 6 14.61 -7.60 -25.15
CA LEU A 6 13.66 -8.57 -24.58
C LEU A 6 14.06 -8.96 -23.15
N VAL A 7 15.34 -9.23 -22.92
CA VAL A 7 15.86 -9.55 -21.58
C VAL A 7 15.64 -8.37 -20.63
N LEU A 8 15.93 -7.13 -21.06
CA LEU A 8 15.70 -5.94 -20.25
C LEU A 8 14.22 -5.79 -19.87
N MET A 9 13.29 -6.01 -20.81
CA MET A 9 11.86 -5.95 -20.54
C MET A 9 11.42 -7.03 -19.53
N ILE A 10 11.93 -8.26 -19.67
CA ILE A 10 11.65 -9.34 -18.72
C ILE A 10 12.17 -8.97 -17.33
N VAL A 11 13.41 -8.48 -17.22
CA VAL A 11 13.98 -8.05 -15.95
C VAL A 11 13.15 -6.93 -15.31
N LEU A 12 12.74 -5.91 -16.08
CA LEU A 12 11.88 -4.83 -15.58
C LEU A 12 10.53 -5.35 -15.09
N LEU A 13 9.88 -6.26 -15.84
CA LEU A 13 8.62 -6.88 -15.46
C LEU A 13 8.77 -7.66 -14.15
N PHE A 14 9.80 -8.50 -14.03
CA PHE A 14 10.07 -9.27 -12.82
C PHE A 14 10.33 -8.37 -11.60
N ASN A 15 11.15 -7.32 -11.73
CA ASN A 15 11.41 -6.38 -10.64
C ASN A 15 10.14 -5.63 -10.20
N SER A 16 9.24 -5.33 -11.14
CA SER A 16 7.97 -4.67 -10.83
C SER A 16 7.05 -5.55 -9.97
N GLN A 17 7.02 -6.87 -10.22
CA GLN A 17 6.23 -7.81 -9.40
C GLN A 17 6.72 -7.89 -7.95
N VAL A 18 8.02 -7.73 -7.71
CA VAL A 18 8.59 -7.81 -6.36
C VAL A 18 8.17 -6.60 -5.52
N MET A 19 8.13 -5.40 -6.12
CA MET A 19 7.70 -4.19 -5.41
C MET A 19 6.19 -4.16 -5.15
N ALA A 20 5.38 -4.80 -6.01
CA ALA A 20 3.93 -4.84 -5.85
C ALA A 20 3.46 -5.71 -4.68
N GLN A 21 4.31 -6.61 -4.16
CA GLN A 21 3.92 -7.58 -3.12
C GLN A 21 4.06 -7.06 -1.69
N SER A 22 4.73 -5.94 -1.46
CA SER A 22 4.70 -5.32 -0.13
C SER A 22 3.31 -4.75 0.10
N ARG A 23 2.52 -5.34 1.01
CA ARG A 23 1.26 -4.71 1.43
C ARG A 23 1.63 -3.33 1.96
N PRO A 24 1.05 -2.23 1.43
CA PRO A 24 1.52 -0.87 1.70
C PRO A 24 1.51 -0.49 3.19
N CYS A 25 0.80 -1.27 4.02
CA CYS A 25 0.60 -0.99 5.44
C CYS A 25 1.36 -1.91 6.40
N ASP A 26 2.12 -2.92 5.93
CA ASP A 26 2.76 -3.92 6.82
C ASP A 26 3.81 -3.34 7.78
N LYS A 27 4.28 -2.11 7.54
CA LYS A 27 5.28 -1.43 8.38
C LYS A 27 4.82 -0.07 8.91
N VAL A 28 3.54 0.26 8.76
CA VAL A 28 3.00 1.53 9.23
C VAL A 28 2.51 1.36 10.67
N GLN A 29 3.21 1.99 11.62
CA GLN A 29 2.70 2.10 12.99
C GLN A 29 1.67 3.22 13.05
N CYS A 30 0.49 2.90 13.58
CA CYS A 30 -0.62 3.84 13.68
C CYS A 30 -0.91 4.18 15.14
N SER A 31 -1.16 5.45 15.41
CA SER A 31 -1.73 5.91 16.67
C SER A 31 -3.25 5.76 16.65
N ILE A 32 -3.87 5.56 17.81
CA ILE A 32 -5.33 5.58 17.93
C ILE A 32 -5.82 7.02 17.77
N PRO A 33 -6.64 7.36 16.76
CA PRO A 33 -7.16 8.71 16.57
C PRO A 33 -8.16 9.06 17.68
N ARG A 34 -8.17 10.32 18.11
CA ARG A 34 -9.20 10.85 19.01
C ARG A 34 -10.40 11.30 18.19
N CYS A 35 -11.48 10.54 18.26
CA CYS A 35 -12.70 10.86 17.52
C CYS A 35 -13.61 11.81 18.31
N PRO A 36 -14.26 12.77 17.62
CA PRO A 36 -15.28 13.59 18.27
C PRO A 36 -16.49 12.72 18.68
N PRO A 37 -17.29 13.17 19.66
CA PRO A 37 -18.49 12.44 20.08
C PRO A 37 -19.43 12.13 18.90
N GLY A 38 -19.92 10.90 18.85
CA GLY A 38 -20.80 10.41 17.79
C GLY A 38 -20.10 9.84 16.56
N SER A 39 -18.80 10.09 16.37
CA SER A 39 -18.02 9.46 15.29
C SER A 39 -17.66 8.01 15.61
N LYS A 40 -17.48 7.20 14.57
CA LYS A 40 -17.05 5.80 14.65
C LYS A 40 -15.61 5.63 14.15
N LEU A 41 -14.84 4.80 14.86
CA LEU A 41 -13.52 4.38 14.40
C LEU A 41 -13.69 3.46 13.18
N THR A 42 -13.04 3.80 12.07
CA THR A 42 -13.14 3.08 10.80
C THR A 42 -11.76 2.75 10.28
N VAL A 43 -11.62 1.58 9.64
CA VAL A 43 -10.39 1.12 9.00
C VAL A 43 -10.68 0.91 7.52
N SER A 44 -9.86 1.49 6.63
CA SER A 44 -9.97 1.26 5.19
C SER A 44 -8.58 1.05 4.59
N PRO A 45 -8.13 -0.21 4.41
CA PRO A 45 -6.77 -0.49 3.95
C PRO A 45 -6.48 0.01 2.54
N THR A 46 -7.50 0.35 1.75
CA THR A 46 -7.36 0.94 0.41
C THR A 46 -7.22 2.45 0.42
N ILE A 47 -7.70 3.13 1.47
CA ILE A 47 -7.73 4.59 1.57
C ILE A 47 -6.64 5.09 2.53
N SER A 48 -6.43 4.38 3.63
CA SER A 48 -5.48 4.75 4.67
C SER A 48 -4.98 3.52 5.42
N CYS A 49 -3.69 3.46 5.67
CA CYS A 49 -3.11 2.40 6.50
C CYS A 49 -3.53 2.49 7.97
N CYS A 50 -3.99 3.67 8.42
CA CYS A 50 -4.36 3.88 9.82
C CYS A 50 -5.87 4.05 10.01
N PRO A 51 -6.40 3.61 11.17
CA PRO A 51 -7.77 3.89 11.53
C PRO A 51 -8.03 5.40 11.57
N PHE A 52 -9.22 5.81 11.14
CA PHE A 52 -9.67 7.20 11.14
C PHE A 52 -11.11 7.32 11.66
N CYS A 53 -11.51 8.54 11.99
CA CYS A 53 -12.86 8.81 12.48
C CYS A 53 -13.79 9.05 11.29
N ALA A 54 -14.79 8.20 11.13
CA ALA A 54 -15.90 8.42 10.21
C ALA A 54 -17.07 9.04 10.97
N ARG A 55 -17.83 9.90 10.29
CA ARG A 55 -19.13 10.38 10.78
C ARG A 55 -20.22 9.40 10.36
#